data_AF-A0A5G2QYH0-F1
#
_entry.id   AF-A0A5G2QYH0-F1
#
_cell.length_a   1.000
_cell.length_b   1.000
_cell.length_c   1.000
_cell.angle_alpha   90.00
_cell.angle_beta   90.00
_cell.angle_gamma   90.00
#
_symmetry.space_group_name_H-M   'P 1'
#
loop_
_entity.id
_entity.type
_entity.pdbx_description
1 polymer ?
#
loop_
_entity_poly.entity_id
_entity_poly.type
_entity_poly.pdbx_seq_one_letter_code
_entity_poly.pdbx_strand_id
1 'polypeptide(L)'
;MYTFFFLTLSCSMAIINKYTNNKCWRGYGEKGIFLHCWWECKLVQPLWRTVWRYLRKLYIELPHDPTTPLWGIYPDKTFLKKDTRTRMFIAALLTIAKSWKQPKCPSTGDWIRKMWYIFTVEYYSFFF
;
A
#
# COMPACT_ATOMS: atom_id res chain seq x y z
N MET A 1 -11.52 1.21 12.20
CA MET A 1 -10.35 2.10 12.12
C MET A 1 -9.63 2.04 10.77
N TYR A 2 -9.42 0.86 10.18
CA TYR A 2 -8.61 0.68 8.97
C TYR A 2 -9.25 1.10 7.64
N THR A 3 -10.57 1.00 7.49
CA THR A 3 -11.32 1.50 6.32
C THR A 3 -11.27 3.03 6.21
N PHE A 4 -11.20 3.73 7.34
CA PHE A 4 -11.13 5.19 7.38
C PHE A 4 -9.76 5.72 6.91
N PHE A 5 -8.68 4.98 7.17
CA PHE A 5 -7.32 5.35 6.74
C PHE A 5 -7.10 5.18 5.24
N PHE A 6 -7.74 4.16 4.65
CA PHE A 6 -7.72 3.95 3.20
C PHE A 6 -8.45 5.09 2.48
N LEU A 7 -9.62 5.48 2.99
CA LEU A 7 -10.44 6.56 2.46
C LEU A 7 -9.77 7.93 2.61
N THR A 8 -9.10 8.24 3.73
CA THR A 8 -8.43 9.54 3.91
C THR A 8 -7.20 9.69 3.01
N LEU A 9 -6.35 8.66 2.89
CA LEU A 9 -5.23 8.70 1.94
C LEU A 9 -5.71 8.79 0.48
N SER A 10 -6.78 8.10 0.10
CA SER A 10 -7.35 8.24 -1.25
C SER A 10 -8.01 9.60 -1.48
N CYS A 11 -8.71 10.14 -0.48
CA CYS A 11 -9.42 11.43 -0.60
C CYS A 11 -8.43 12.60 -0.68
N SER A 12 -7.39 12.65 0.15
CA SER A 12 -6.39 13.71 0.07
C SER A 12 -5.69 13.76 -1.30
N MET A 13 -5.47 12.60 -1.92
CA MET A 13 -4.85 12.49 -3.25
C MET A 13 -5.82 12.78 -4.39
N ALA A 14 -7.07 12.36 -4.28
CA ALA A 14 -8.12 12.71 -5.24
C ALA A 14 -8.35 14.23 -5.27
N ILE A 15 -8.26 14.89 -4.11
CA ILE A 15 -8.34 16.35 -3.98
C ILE A 15 -7.11 17.02 -4.61
N ILE A 16 -5.89 16.50 -4.42
CA ILE A 16 -4.66 17.06 -5.04
C ILE A 16 -4.61 16.84 -6.57
N ASN A 17 -5.03 15.68 -7.07
CA ASN A 17 -5.10 15.36 -8.50
C ASN A 17 -6.09 16.27 -9.25
N LYS A 18 -7.21 16.63 -8.60
CA LYS A 18 -8.16 17.60 -9.16
C LYS A 18 -7.55 18.98 -9.44
N TYR A 19 -6.48 19.36 -8.72
CA TYR A 19 -5.83 20.68 -8.82
C TYR A 19 -4.43 20.66 -9.45
N THR A 20 -3.82 19.50 -9.68
CA THR A 20 -2.47 19.39 -10.25
C THR A 20 -2.45 18.41 -11.40
N ASN A 21 -1.93 18.89 -12.54
CA ASN A 21 -1.57 18.19 -13.78
C ASN A 21 -1.79 16.66 -13.75
N ASN A 22 -2.59 16.15 -14.69
CA ASN A 22 -3.01 14.75 -14.83
C ASN A 22 -1.88 13.74 -15.12
N LYS A 23 -0.62 14.07 -14.81
CA LYS A 23 0.57 13.25 -15.02
C LYS A 23 0.96 12.55 -13.72
N CYS A 24 1.56 11.39 -13.85
CA CYS A 24 2.16 10.68 -12.72
C CYS A 24 3.16 11.61 -12.00
N TRP A 25 2.98 11.82 -10.69
CA TRP A 25 3.87 12.70 -9.91
C TRP A 25 5.32 12.20 -9.84
N ARG A 26 5.56 10.94 -10.23
CA ARG A 26 6.88 10.33 -10.37
C ARG A 26 7.55 10.58 -11.73
N GLY A 27 6.96 11.43 -12.57
CA GLY A 27 7.65 12.06 -13.70
C GLY A 27 7.74 11.25 -14.99
N TYR A 28 7.08 10.10 -15.10
CA TYR A 28 7.20 9.22 -16.29
C TYR A 28 6.27 9.57 -17.47
N GLY A 29 5.60 10.73 -17.45
CA GLY A 29 4.75 11.19 -18.56
C GLY A 29 3.42 10.46 -18.74
N GLU A 30 3.19 9.35 -18.02
CA GLU A 30 1.91 8.63 -18.02
C GLU A 30 0.82 9.43 -17.29
N LYS A 31 -0.43 9.29 -17.74
CA LYS A 31 -1.59 9.93 -17.11
C LYS A 31 -1.71 9.39 -15.68
N GLY A 32 -1.53 10.25 -14.69
CA GLY A 32 -1.58 9.97 -13.26
C GLY A 32 -2.99 9.69 -12.78
N ILE A 33 -3.59 8.62 -13.29
CA ILE A 33 -4.81 8.03 -12.73
C ILE A 33 -4.40 7.37 -11.41
N PHE A 34 -5.24 7.46 -10.38
CA PHE A 34 -4.97 6.89 -9.05
C PHE A 34 -4.40 5.46 -9.13
N LEU A 35 -5.02 4.61 -9.97
CA LEU A 35 -4.57 3.23 -10.21
C LEU A 35 -3.12 3.16 -10.72
N HIS A 36 -2.76 4.00 -11.68
CA HIS A 36 -1.39 4.04 -12.21
C HIS A 36 -0.40 4.34 -11.08
N CYS A 37 -0.62 5.40 -10.32
CA CYS A 37 0.41 5.85 -9.40
C CYS A 37 0.60 4.96 -8.17
N TRP A 38 -0.43 4.21 -7.78
CA TRP A 38 -0.39 3.28 -6.65
C TRP A 38 -0.04 1.85 -7.07
N TRP A 39 -0.36 1.45 -8.30
CA TRP A 39 -0.28 0.06 -8.72
C TRP A 39 0.54 -0.17 -9.98
N GLU A 40 0.20 0.49 -11.08
CA GLU A 40 0.77 0.17 -12.41
C GLU A 40 2.11 0.87 -12.67
N CYS A 41 2.44 1.89 -11.89
CA CYS A 41 3.68 2.66 -12.05
C CYS A 41 4.89 1.73 -11.94
N LYS A 42 5.76 1.78 -12.96
CA LYS A 42 6.99 0.99 -13.04
C LYS A 42 7.90 1.13 -11.82
N LEU A 43 7.84 2.26 -11.10
CA LEU A 43 8.61 2.49 -9.87
C LEU A 43 7.97 1.87 -8.62
N VAL A 44 6.69 1.52 -8.66
CA VAL A 44 5.98 0.92 -7.52
C VAL A 44 5.88 -0.59 -7.69
N GLN A 45 5.80 -1.08 -8.92
CA GLN A 45 5.75 -2.50 -9.27
C GLN A 45 6.82 -3.38 -8.57
N PRO A 46 8.10 -2.98 -8.46
CA PRO A 46 9.11 -3.76 -7.73
C PRO A 46 8.78 -3.98 -6.25
N LEU A 47 8.19 -2.97 -5.61
CA LEU A 47 7.75 -3.09 -4.22
C LEU A 47 6.59 -4.09 -4.11
N TRP A 48 5.58 -3.98 -4.97
CA TRP A 48 4.46 -4.93 -4.98
C TRP A 48 4.94 -6.35 -5.20
N ARG A 49 5.78 -6.62 -6.20
CA ARG A 49 6.36 -7.96 -6.40
C ARG A 49 7.00 -8.54 -5.12
N THR A 50 7.64 -7.69 -4.33
CA THR A 50 8.26 -8.10 -3.07
C THR A 50 7.24 -8.41 -1.98
N VAL A 51 6.25 -7.52 -1.79
CA VAL A 51 5.13 -7.73 -0.86
C VAL A 51 4.44 -9.07 -1.14
N TRP A 52 4.27 -9.40 -2.41
CA TRP A 52 3.53 -10.58 -2.89
C TRP A 52 4.32 -11.85 -2.72
N ARG A 53 5.62 -11.79 -3.03
CA ARG A 53 6.55 -12.87 -2.73
C ARG A 53 6.57 -13.16 -1.23
N TYR A 54 6.49 -12.14 -0.38
CA TYR A 54 6.45 -12.32 1.07
C TYR A 54 5.13 -12.96 1.54
N LEU A 55 3.99 -12.49 1.03
CA LEU A 55 2.68 -13.09 1.32
C LEU A 55 2.62 -14.56 0.89
N ARG A 56 3.17 -14.89 -0.28
CA ARG A 56 3.27 -16.28 -0.76
C ARG A 56 4.09 -17.15 0.18
N LYS A 57 5.21 -16.65 0.72
CA LYS A 57 6.03 -17.36 1.72
C LYS A 57 5.27 -17.65 3.02
N LEU A 58 4.25 -16.85 3.34
CA LEU A 58 3.37 -17.05 4.49
C LEU A 58 2.16 -17.93 4.19
N TYR A 59 2.12 -18.58 3.01
CA TYR A 59 0.98 -19.35 2.52
C TYR A 59 -0.30 -18.51 2.49
N ILE A 60 -0.15 -17.23 2.17
CA ILE A 60 -1.26 -16.32 1.94
C ILE A 60 -1.33 -16.03 0.44
N GLU A 61 -2.24 -16.72 -0.23
CA GLU A 61 -2.51 -16.46 -1.63
C GLU A 61 -3.38 -15.21 -1.78
N LEU A 62 -2.94 -14.32 -2.67
CA LEU A 62 -3.69 -13.12 -3.01
C LEU A 62 -3.73 -12.95 -4.54
N PRO A 63 -4.89 -12.61 -5.12
CA PRO A 63 -5.01 -12.35 -6.56
C PRO A 63 -4.17 -11.14 -6.96
N HIS A 64 -3.43 -11.18 -8.10
CA HIS A 64 -2.55 -10.14 -8.75
C HIS A 64 -3.19 -8.78 -9.07
N ASP A 65 -4.39 -8.57 -8.56
CA ASP A 65 -5.21 -7.41 -8.82
C ASP A 65 -5.14 -6.34 -7.70
N PRO A 66 -5.26 -5.06 -8.07
CA PRO A 66 -5.38 -3.95 -7.11
C PRO A 66 -6.74 -3.91 -6.40
N THR A 67 -7.76 -4.58 -6.96
CA THR A 67 -9.14 -4.55 -6.47
C THR A 67 -9.29 -5.24 -5.12
N THR A 68 -8.60 -6.34 -4.86
CA THR A 68 -8.74 -7.09 -3.61
C THR A 68 -8.26 -6.26 -2.39
N PRO A 69 -7.09 -5.61 -2.44
CA PRO A 69 -6.67 -4.66 -1.39
C PRO A 69 -7.57 -3.44 -1.25
N LEU A 70 -8.09 -2.91 -2.38
CA LEU A 70 -9.00 -1.76 -2.42
C LEU A 70 -10.32 -2.05 -1.72
N TRP A 71 -10.86 -3.25 -1.92
CA TRP A 71 -12.17 -3.63 -1.40
C TRP A 71 -12.08 -4.31 -0.02
N GLY A 72 -10.91 -4.82 0.38
CA GLY A 72 -10.71 -5.48 1.68
C GLY A 72 -11.46 -6.81 1.83
N ILE A 73 -11.98 -7.34 0.71
CA ILE A 73 -12.76 -8.58 0.63
C ILE A 73 -11.76 -9.71 0.38
N TYR A 74 -11.22 -10.26 1.46
CA TYR A 74 -10.34 -11.42 1.38
C TYR A 74 -11.18 -12.70 1.46
N PRO A 75 -10.95 -13.70 0.58
CA PRO A 75 -11.75 -14.94 0.55
C PRO A 75 -11.55 -15.86 1.77
N ASP A 76 -10.53 -15.59 2.58
CA ASP A 76 -10.12 -16.44 3.69
C ASP A 76 -10.58 -15.87 5.04
N LYS A 77 -11.12 -16.75 5.89
CA LYS A 77 -11.87 -16.41 7.11
C LYS A 77 -10.99 -16.34 8.36
N THR A 78 -9.71 -16.73 8.27
CA THR A 78 -8.81 -16.71 9.44
C THR A 78 -8.39 -15.28 9.80
N PHE A 79 -8.84 -14.81 10.97
CA PHE A 79 -8.62 -13.44 11.45
C PHE A 79 -7.13 -13.03 11.44
N LEU A 80 -6.24 -13.92 11.91
CA LEU A 80 -4.79 -13.70 11.95
C LEU A 80 -4.16 -13.48 10.55
N LYS A 81 -4.56 -14.26 9.54
CA LYS A 81 -4.05 -14.09 8.16
C LYS A 81 -4.66 -12.87 7.47
N LYS A 82 -5.91 -12.51 7.81
CA LYS A 82 -6.58 -11.31 7.29
C LYS A 82 -5.93 -10.04 7.84
N ASP A 83 -5.64 -10.02 9.12
CA ASP A 83 -5.00 -8.91 9.82
C ASP A 83 -3.56 -8.70 9.34
N THR A 84 -2.78 -9.78 9.25
CA THR A 84 -1.42 -9.78 8.69
C THR A 84 -1.37 -9.26 7.26
N ARG A 85 -2.32 -9.67 6.40
CA ARG A 85 -2.46 -9.14 5.02
C ARG A 85 -2.72 -7.64 5.01
N THR A 86 -3.69 -7.21 5.81
CA THR A 86 -4.12 -5.82 5.86
C THR A 86 -2.96 -4.93 6.28
N ARG A 87 -2.19 -5.34 7.29
CA ARG A 87 -0.98 -4.63 7.74
C ARG A 87 0.10 -4.54 6.68
N MET A 88 0.37 -5.63 5.95
CA MET A 88 1.33 -5.64 4.85
C MET A 88 0.98 -4.66 3.74
N PHE A 89 -0.30 -4.65 3.37
CA PHE A 89 -0.81 -3.73 2.37
C PHE A 89 -0.75 -2.28 2.84
N ILE A 90 -1.18 -1.98 4.07
CA ILE A 90 -1.12 -0.63 4.63
C ILE A 90 0.33 -0.15 4.72
N ALA A 91 1.26 -0.98 5.16
CA ALA A 91 2.67 -0.63 5.22
C ALA A 91 3.22 -0.28 3.83
N ALA A 92 2.87 -1.05 2.79
CA ALA A 92 3.28 -0.80 1.42
C ALA A 92 2.72 0.54 0.92
N LEU A 93 1.42 0.79 1.12
CA LEU A 93 0.77 2.04 0.75
C LEU A 93 1.40 3.24 1.48
N LEU A 94 1.61 3.15 2.79
CA LEU A 94 2.25 4.24 3.55
C LEU A 94 3.68 4.50 3.08
N THR A 95 4.40 3.46 2.66
CA THR A 95 5.75 3.61 2.10
C THR A 95 5.72 4.33 0.75
N ILE A 96 4.78 3.96 -0.13
CA ILE A 96 4.54 4.64 -1.42
C ILE A 96 4.13 6.10 -1.19
N ALA A 97 3.22 6.35 -0.25
CA ALA A 97 2.74 7.68 0.14
C ALA A 97 3.88 8.56 0.67
N LYS A 98 4.77 8.01 1.50
CA LYS A 98 5.91 8.74 2.04
C LYS A 98 6.87 9.19 0.95
N SER A 99 7.03 8.37 -0.09
CA SER A 99 7.78 8.72 -1.30
C SER A 99 7.00 9.61 -2.29
N TRP A 100 5.82 10.15 -1.93
CA TRP A 100 5.06 11.02 -2.83
C TRP A 100 5.82 12.27 -3.26
N LYS A 101 6.53 12.91 -2.32
CA LYS A 101 7.28 14.15 -2.59
C LYS A 101 8.67 13.91 -3.19
N GLN A 102 9.07 12.66 -3.44
CA GLN A 102 10.39 12.32 -3.96
C GLN A 102 10.26 11.39 -5.18
N PRO A 103 11.02 11.59 -6.26
CA PRO A 103 11.01 10.67 -7.41
C PRO A 103 11.66 9.30 -7.10
N LYS A 104 12.12 9.07 -5.86
CA LYS A 104 12.80 7.84 -5.47
C LYS A 104 11.84 6.66 -5.41
N CYS A 105 12.30 5.52 -5.93
CA CYS A 105 11.63 4.24 -5.80
C CYS A 105 11.50 3.88 -4.30
N PRO A 106 10.30 3.56 -3.80
CA PRO A 106 10.15 3.05 -2.45
C PRO A 106 10.94 1.75 -2.33
N SER A 107 11.80 1.66 -1.31
CA SER A 107 12.68 0.51 -1.12
C SER A 107 11.97 -0.60 -0.34
N THR A 108 12.42 -1.84 -0.56
CA THR A 108 11.97 -2.98 0.25
C THR A 108 12.31 -2.78 1.74
N GLY A 109 13.48 -2.19 2.04
CA GLY A 109 13.90 -1.91 3.41
C GLY A 109 12.98 -0.90 4.11
N ASP A 110 12.55 0.16 3.41
CA ASP A 110 11.59 1.12 3.96
C ASP A 110 10.25 0.50 4.27
N TRP A 111 9.78 -0.40 3.39
CA TRP A 111 8.56 -1.15 3.62
C TRP A 111 8.66 -2.10 4.82
N ILE A 112 9.74 -2.88 4.92
CA ILE A 112 9.99 -3.77 6.08
C ILE A 112 10.02 -2.96 7.37
N ARG A 113 10.73 -1.82 7.39
CA ARG A 113 10.76 -0.94 8.56
C ARG A 113 9.35 -0.41 8.91
N LYS A 114 8.55 -0.04 7.91
CA LYS A 114 7.20 0.46 8.15
C LYS A 114 6.27 -0.64 8.65
N MET A 115 6.41 -1.86 8.12
CA MET A 115 5.78 -3.07 8.60
C MET A 115 6.05 -3.28 10.10
N TRP A 116 7.32 -3.37 10.48
CA TRP A 116 7.73 -3.54 11.88
C TRP A 116 7.17 -2.45 12.78
N TYR A 117 7.23 -1.19 12.34
CA TYR A 117 6.65 -0.08 13.10
C TYR A 117 5.15 -0.27 13.38
N ILE A 118 4.34 -0.68 12.39
CA ILE A 118 2.91 -0.93 12.58
C ILE A 118 2.70 -2.07 13.58
N PHE A 119 3.41 -3.19 13.42
CA PHE A 119 3.34 -4.32 14.35
C PHE A 119 3.71 -3.93 15.78
N THR A 120 4.80 -3.18 15.95
CA THR A 120 5.28 -2.76 17.27
C THR A 120 4.29 -1.81 17.94
N VAL A 121 3.78 -0.79 17.21
CA VAL A 121 2.82 0.15 17.78
C VAL A 121 1.53 -0.56 18.18
N GLU A 122 0.97 -1.40 17.32
CA GLU A 122 -0.26 -2.15 17.63
C GLU A 122 -0.07 -3.10 18.82
N TYR A 123 1.09 -3.76 18.92
CA TYR A 123 1.42 -4.59 20.08
C TYR A 123 1.37 -3.78 21.37
N TYR A 124 2.06 -2.64 21.42
CA TYR A 124 2.03 -1.79 22.62
C TYR A 124 0.66 -1.18 22.89
N SER A 125 -0.13 -0.85 21.86
CA SER A 125 -1.51 -0.34 22.01
C SER A 125 -2.54 -1.39 22.39
N PHE A 126 -2.20 -2.68 22.32
CA PHE A 126 -3.05 -3.77 22.81
C PHE A 126 -2.75 -4.12 24.27
N PHE A 127 -1.53 -3.80 24.74
CA PHE A 127 -1.07 -4.06 26.10
C PHE A 127 -1.27 -2.89 27.08
N PHE A 128 -1.73 -1.74 26.60
CA PHE A 128 -2.12 -0.55 27.38
C PHE A 128 -3.57 -0.18 27.08
#